data_AF-A0AAD5Q0N4-F1
#
_entry.id   AF-A0AAD5Q0N4-F1
#
_cell.length_a   1.000
_cell.length_b   1.000
_cell.length_c   1.000
_cell.angle_alpha   90.00
_cell.angle_beta   90.00
_cell.angle_gamma   90.00
#
_symmetry.space_group_name_H-M   'P 1'
#
loop_
_entity.id
_entity.type
_entity.pdbx_description
1 polymer ?
#
loop_
_entity_poly.entity_id
_entity_poly.type
_entity_poly.pdbx_seq_one_letter_code
_entity_poly.pdbx_strand_id
1 'polypeptide(L)'
;MLPWRESGAEVVAIPEDDGGHVDMTALVRVLVRLADRPLKVGAFSAASNVTGVLSDVDAITAALHLHGALACWDYAACAPYVPIDMNPSVPLLQKDAVYFSGHKFVGGPGSPGVLVVKRRLMASCAVPTMPGGGTVFFVTERDHRFLARVEDREEGGTPDIRRCA
;
A
#
# COMPACT_ATOMS: atom_id res chain seq x y z
N MET A 1 5.64 -1.16 12.81
CA MET A 1 5.71 -2.62 13.04
C MET A 1 4.68 -3.15 14.04
N LEU A 2 4.20 -2.34 15.00
CA LEU A 2 3.20 -2.76 16.00
C LEU A 2 1.79 -3.11 15.44
N PRO A 3 1.22 -2.37 14.46
CA PRO A 3 -0.15 -2.64 14.00
C PRO A 3 -0.35 -4.04 13.39
N TRP A 4 0.68 -4.57 12.72
CA TRP A 4 0.63 -5.87 12.05
C TRP A 4 0.75 -7.05 13.01
N ARG A 5 1.31 -6.84 14.20
CA ARG A 5 1.39 -7.89 15.24
C ARG A 5 0.07 -8.03 16.00
N GLU A 6 -0.67 -6.94 16.14
CA GLU A 6 -1.96 -6.90 16.82
C GLU A 6 -3.15 -7.29 15.90
N SER A 7 -2.94 -7.33 14.57
CA SER A 7 -3.99 -7.69 13.62
C SER A 7 -4.27 -9.20 13.51
N GLY A 8 -3.50 -10.03 14.23
CA GLY A 8 -3.56 -11.49 14.11
C GLY A 8 -3.00 -12.04 12.80
N ALA A 9 -2.37 -11.19 11.97
CA ALA A 9 -1.72 -11.62 10.74
C ALA A 9 -0.38 -12.30 11.03
N GLU A 10 -0.06 -13.35 10.27
CA GLU A 10 1.28 -13.92 10.26
C GLU A 10 2.22 -12.98 9.48
N VAL A 11 3.18 -12.37 10.17
CA VAL A 11 4.17 -11.49 9.54
C VAL A 11 5.43 -12.29 9.23
N VAL A 12 5.76 -12.41 7.94
CA VAL A 12 6.99 -13.07 7.47
C VAL A 12 7.93 -12.04 6.85
N ALA A 13 9.11 -11.90 7.44
CA ALA A 13 10.17 -11.06 6.88
C ALA A 13 10.92 -11.85 5.79
N ILE A 14 11.12 -11.22 4.63
CA ILE A 14 11.95 -11.76 3.55
C ILE A 14 13.37 -11.23 3.74
N PRO A 15 14.40 -12.10 3.72
CA PRO A 15 15.77 -11.66 3.86
C PRO A 15 16.23 -10.86 2.65
N GLU A 16 17.30 -10.09 2.84
CA GLU A 16 18.03 -9.45 1.77
C GLU A 16 19.08 -10.43 1.19
N ASP A 17 19.41 -10.27 -0.09
CA ASP A 17 20.54 -10.95 -0.73
C ASP A 17 21.87 -10.28 -0.38
N ASP A 18 22.99 -10.87 -0.83
CA ASP A 18 24.34 -10.34 -0.57
C ASP A 18 24.55 -8.92 -1.15
N GLY A 19 23.67 -8.48 -2.05
CA GLY A 19 23.65 -7.14 -2.64
C GLY A 19 22.74 -6.14 -1.93
N GLY A 20 22.04 -6.55 -0.85
CA GLY A 20 21.07 -5.71 -0.15
C GLY A 20 19.74 -5.52 -0.88
N HIS A 21 19.44 -6.36 -1.88
CA HIS A 21 18.13 -6.42 -2.53
C HIS A 21 17.27 -7.48 -1.85
N VAL A 22 15.97 -7.51 -2.14
CA VAL A 22 15.10 -8.59 -1.68
C VAL A 22 15.55 -9.93 -2.27
N ASP A 23 15.81 -10.94 -1.43
CA ASP A 23 16.11 -12.28 -1.91
C ASP A 23 14.87 -12.91 -2.56
N MET A 24 14.87 -12.89 -3.89
CA MET A 24 13.79 -13.44 -4.72
C MET A 24 13.60 -14.94 -4.53
N THR A 25 14.66 -15.69 -4.23
CA THR A 25 14.58 -17.13 -3.99
C THR A 25 13.88 -17.41 -2.66
N ALA A 26 14.25 -16.66 -1.61
CA ALA A 26 13.57 -16.72 -0.33
C ALA A 26 12.10 -16.29 -0.45
N LEU A 27 11.81 -15.20 -1.18
CA LEU A 27 10.46 -14.72 -1.45
C LEU A 27 9.58 -15.83 -2.06
N VAL A 28 10.02 -16.42 -3.16
CA VAL A 28 9.27 -17.49 -3.85
C VAL A 28 9.09 -18.70 -2.93
N ARG A 29 10.11 -19.09 -2.16
CA ARG A 29 10.01 -20.19 -1.19
C ARG A 29 8.93 -19.92 -0.14
N VAL A 30 8.86 -18.70 0.38
CA VAL A 30 7.82 -18.30 1.35
C VAL A 30 6.44 -18.34 0.70
N LEU A 31 6.30 -17.80 -0.52
CA LEU A 31 5.02 -17.76 -1.24
C LEU A 31 4.48 -19.16 -1.55
N VAL A 32 5.36 -20.11 -1.90
CA VAL A 32 5.00 -21.51 -2.10
C VAL A 32 4.60 -22.18 -0.78
N ARG A 33 5.35 -21.93 0.31
CA ARG A 33 5.02 -22.48 1.63
C ARG A 33 3.66 -22.02 2.14
N LEU A 34 3.25 -20.79 1.80
CA LEU A 34 1.99 -20.18 2.20
C LEU A 34 0.91 -20.28 1.12
N ALA A 35 1.03 -21.22 0.17
CA ALA A 35 0.13 -21.33 -0.97
C ALA A 35 -1.35 -21.50 -0.57
N ASP A 36 -1.59 -22.21 0.53
CA ASP A 36 -2.89 -22.52 1.14
C ASP A 36 -3.55 -21.34 1.87
N ARG A 37 -2.82 -20.23 2.09
CA ARG A 37 -3.36 -19.05 2.76
C ARG A 37 -4.37 -18.32 1.85
N PRO A 38 -5.56 -17.98 2.38
CA PRO A 38 -6.63 -17.34 1.58
C PRO A 38 -6.30 -15.89 1.17
N LEU A 39 -5.45 -15.20 1.95
CA LEU A 39 -5.01 -13.84 1.66
C LEU A 39 -3.52 -13.72 1.93
N LYS A 40 -2.79 -13.19 0.94
CA LYS A 40 -1.37 -12.88 1.02
C LYS A 40 -1.17 -11.45 0.55
N VAL A 41 -0.41 -10.67 1.32
CA VAL A 41 -0.09 -9.28 0.98
C VAL A 41 1.42 -9.13 1.07
N GLY A 42 2.06 -8.81 -0.05
CA GLY A 42 3.45 -8.39 -0.09
C GLY A 42 3.52 -6.88 0.08
N ALA A 43 4.25 -6.42 1.11
CA ALA A 43 4.48 -5.01 1.37
C ALA A 43 5.99 -4.75 1.35
N PHE A 44 6.47 -4.00 0.35
CA PHE A 44 7.89 -3.77 0.11
C PHE A 44 8.18 -2.28 -0.12
N SER A 45 9.42 -1.88 0.16
CA SER A 45 9.91 -0.54 -0.17
C SER A 45 10.48 -0.53 -1.57
N ALA A 46 10.08 0.44 -2.40
CA ALA A 46 10.62 0.64 -3.74
C ALA A 46 12.09 1.13 -3.71
N ALA A 47 12.51 1.74 -2.61
CA ALA A 47 13.91 2.04 -2.34
C ALA A 47 14.23 1.94 -0.84
N SER A 48 15.43 1.49 -0.53
CA SER A 48 15.97 1.55 0.83
C SER A 48 16.31 2.99 1.21
N ASN A 49 15.81 3.45 2.35
CA ASN A 49 16.12 4.77 2.90
C ASN A 49 17.49 4.82 3.61
N VAL A 50 18.17 3.68 3.78
CA VAL A 50 19.49 3.58 4.42
C VAL A 50 20.58 3.41 3.36
N THR A 51 20.39 2.47 2.44
CA THR A 51 21.40 2.11 1.43
C THR A 51 21.16 2.81 0.09
N GLY A 52 19.97 3.36 -0.15
CA GLY A 52 19.60 3.97 -1.44
C GLY A 52 19.36 2.97 -2.57
N VAL A 53 19.48 1.67 -2.29
CA VAL A 53 19.25 0.60 -3.26
C VAL A 53 17.80 0.63 -3.73
N LEU A 54 17.60 0.61 -5.05
CA LEU A 54 16.29 0.49 -5.68
C LEU A 54 15.89 -0.98 -5.76
N SER A 55 14.68 -1.29 -5.32
CA SER A 55 14.11 -2.63 -5.47
C SER A 55 13.67 -2.85 -6.91
N ASP A 56 13.80 -4.07 -7.42
CA ASP A 56 13.15 -4.46 -8.68
C ASP A 56 11.64 -4.65 -8.45
N VAL A 57 10.94 -3.52 -8.46
CA VAL A 57 9.51 -3.42 -8.18
C VAL A 57 8.71 -4.36 -9.10
N ASP A 58 9.09 -4.43 -10.37
CA ASP A 58 8.36 -5.20 -11.37
C ASP A 58 8.58 -6.70 -11.18
N ALA A 59 9.82 -7.15 -10.95
CA ALA A 59 10.10 -8.57 -10.68
C ALA A 59 9.43 -9.07 -9.39
N ILE A 60 9.48 -8.27 -8.32
CA ILE A 60 8.82 -8.61 -7.05
C ILE A 60 7.30 -8.64 -7.22
N THR A 61 6.73 -7.65 -7.92
CA THR A 61 5.29 -7.61 -8.21
C THR A 61 4.84 -8.82 -9.02
N ALA A 62 5.62 -9.21 -10.03
CA ALA A 62 5.33 -10.39 -10.83
C ALA A 62 5.31 -11.67 -9.99
N ALA A 63 6.33 -11.85 -9.14
CA ALA A 63 6.42 -13.01 -8.24
C ALA A 63 5.21 -13.07 -7.29
N LEU A 64 4.81 -11.94 -6.69
CA LEU A 64 3.65 -11.89 -5.82
C LEU A 64 2.37 -12.32 -6.53
N HIS A 65 2.09 -11.74 -7.71
CA HIS A 65 0.87 -12.04 -8.46
C HIS A 65 0.83 -13.48 -8.97
N LEU A 66 1.96 -14.06 -9.38
CA LEU A 66 2.04 -15.48 -9.77
C LEU A 66 1.61 -16.43 -8.65
N HIS A 67 1.78 -16.01 -7.39
CA HIS A 67 1.38 -16.77 -6.21
C HIS A 67 0.06 -16.28 -5.58
N GLY A 68 -0.70 -15.44 -6.28
CA GLY A 68 -1.98 -14.90 -5.82
C GLY A 68 -1.89 -13.95 -4.63
N ALA A 69 -0.73 -13.33 -4.42
CA ALA A 69 -0.53 -12.30 -3.40
C ALA A 69 -0.79 -10.90 -3.97
N LEU A 70 -1.23 -9.98 -3.11
CA LEU A 70 -1.35 -8.56 -3.45
C LEU A 70 0.01 -7.87 -3.36
N ALA A 71 0.26 -6.90 -4.24
CA ALA A 71 1.52 -6.14 -4.28
C ALA A 71 1.36 -4.67 -3.83
N CYS A 72 1.78 -4.38 -2.60
CA CYS A 72 1.74 -3.05 -1.99
C CYS A 72 3.15 -2.46 -1.89
N TRP A 73 3.31 -1.19 -2.30
CA TRP A 73 4.62 -0.56 -2.42
C TRP A 73 4.75 0.76 -1.67
N ASP A 74 5.80 0.86 -0.84
CA ASP A 74 6.25 2.09 -0.20
C ASP A 74 7.24 2.83 -1.10
N TYR A 75 6.84 3.97 -1.63
CA TYR A 75 7.67 4.85 -2.42
C TYR A 75 8.22 6.03 -1.61
N ALA A 76 8.02 6.09 -0.29
CA ALA A 76 8.40 7.26 0.49
C ALA A 76 9.87 7.65 0.31
N ALA A 77 10.80 6.71 0.14
CA ALA A 77 12.22 7.05 -0.04
C ALA A 77 12.60 7.54 -1.45
N CYS A 78 11.85 7.16 -2.49
CA CYS A 78 12.25 7.39 -3.89
C CYS A 78 11.23 8.14 -4.74
N ALA A 79 10.00 8.35 -4.27
CA ALA A 79 8.94 9.03 -4.99
C ALA A 79 9.35 10.33 -5.71
N PRO A 80 10.19 11.23 -5.13
CA PRO A 80 10.61 12.45 -5.84
C PRO A 80 11.69 12.21 -6.91
N TYR A 81 12.29 11.02 -6.96
CA TYR A 81 13.46 10.71 -7.79
C TYR A 81 13.18 9.68 -8.89
N VAL A 82 12.11 8.89 -8.79
CA VAL A 82 11.80 7.81 -9.74
C VAL A 82 10.38 7.93 -10.28
N PRO A 83 10.14 7.52 -11.54
CA PRO A 83 8.78 7.41 -12.06
C PRO A 83 8.00 6.35 -11.26
N ILE A 84 6.73 6.65 -10.95
CA ILE A 84 5.81 5.73 -10.31
C ILE A 84 4.78 5.29 -11.35
N ASP A 85 4.92 4.08 -11.86
CA ASP A 85 3.94 3.47 -12.77
C ASP A 85 3.13 2.37 -12.05
N MET A 86 1.90 2.72 -11.68
CA MET A 86 0.97 1.80 -11.04
C MET A 86 0.38 0.79 -12.01
N ASN A 87 0.25 1.13 -13.30
CA ASN A 87 -0.39 0.29 -14.31
C ASN A 87 0.49 0.13 -15.56
N PRO A 88 1.63 -0.56 -15.47
CA PRO A 88 2.41 -0.93 -16.64
C PRO A 88 1.55 -1.74 -17.63
N SER A 89 1.97 -1.74 -18.90
CA SER A 89 1.27 -2.41 -20.00
C SER A 89 1.09 -3.91 -19.77
N VAL A 90 1.97 -4.54 -19.00
CA VAL A 90 1.89 -5.95 -18.60
C VAL A 90 1.03 -6.07 -17.33
N PRO A 91 -0.14 -6.74 -17.37
CA PRO A 91 -1.06 -6.83 -16.23
C PRO A 91 -0.43 -7.40 -14.95
N LEU A 92 0.51 -8.34 -15.11
CA LEU A 92 1.23 -8.97 -14.00
C LEU A 92 2.14 -8.00 -13.23
N LEU A 93 2.47 -6.84 -13.80
CA LEU A 93 3.35 -5.84 -13.19
C LEU A 93 2.57 -4.68 -12.54
N GLN A 94 1.24 -4.73 -12.60
CA GLN A 94 0.40 -3.65 -12.11
C GLN A 94 0.24 -3.71 -10.59
N LYS A 95 0.73 -2.69 -9.90
CA LYS A 95 0.74 -2.61 -8.44
C LYS A 95 -0.68 -2.51 -7.90
N ASP A 96 -0.92 -3.11 -6.75
CA ASP A 96 -2.23 -3.12 -6.10
C ASP A 96 -2.46 -1.88 -5.24
N ALA A 97 -1.41 -1.48 -4.53
CA ALA A 97 -1.36 -0.23 -3.78
C ALA A 97 0.03 0.39 -3.88
N VAL A 98 0.07 1.72 -3.93
CA VAL A 98 1.29 2.52 -3.84
C VAL A 98 1.05 3.64 -2.83
N TYR A 99 2.00 3.87 -1.94
CA TYR A 99 1.92 4.97 -0.98
C TYR A 99 3.25 5.70 -0.84
N PHE A 100 3.18 7.00 -0.60
CA PHE A 100 4.34 7.85 -0.38
C PHE A 100 3.98 9.09 0.44
N SER A 101 5.00 9.76 0.98
CA SER A 101 4.82 10.95 1.81
C SER A 101 5.23 12.22 1.05
N GLY A 102 4.31 13.18 0.91
CA GLY A 102 4.56 14.43 0.20
C GLY A 102 5.66 15.29 0.85
N HIS A 103 5.91 15.17 2.16
CA HIS A 103 6.93 15.98 2.85
C HIS A 103 8.38 15.59 2.49
N LYS A 104 8.57 14.52 1.71
CA LYS A 104 9.86 14.15 1.12
C LYS A 104 10.06 14.72 -0.29
N PHE A 105 9.01 15.30 -0.87
CA PHE A 105 9.10 16.15 -2.06
C PHE A 105 9.50 17.57 -1.64
N VAL A 106 9.77 18.42 -2.63
CA VAL A 106 10.16 19.83 -2.47
C VAL A 106 9.09 20.68 -1.71
N GLY A 107 7.93 20.10 -1.38
CA GLY A 107 6.79 20.73 -0.67
C GLY A 107 6.93 20.91 0.85
N GLY A 108 8.08 20.59 1.44
CA GLY A 108 8.40 20.95 2.84
C GLY A 108 7.62 20.21 3.93
N PRO A 109 7.90 20.50 5.21
CA PRO A 109 7.29 19.84 6.37
C PRO A 109 5.77 20.09 6.44
N GLY A 110 4.99 19.02 6.49
CA GLY A 110 3.53 19.09 6.64
C GLY A 110 2.70 18.80 5.39
N SER A 111 3.33 18.35 4.29
CA SER A 111 2.60 17.82 3.14
C SER A 111 1.94 16.47 3.46
N PRO A 112 0.70 16.22 3.00
CA PRO A 112 -0.04 14.99 3.28
C PRO A 112 0.62 13.75 2.62
N GLY A 113 0.28 12.57 3.16
CA GLY A 113 0.59 11.30 2.52
C GLY A 113 -0.38 11.01 1.38
N VAL A 114 0.09 10.30 0.36
CA VAL A 114 -0.74 9.85 -0.76
C VAL A 114 -0.77 8.32 -0.73
N LEU A 115 -1.98 7.76 -0.80
CA LEU A 115 -2.23 6.34 -0.97
C LEU A 115 -3.07 6.14 -2.24
N VAL A 116 -2.55 5.38 -3.18
CA VAL A 116 -3.25 5.01 -4.41
C VAL A 116 -3.51 3.51 -4.36
N VAL A 117 -4.78 3.09 -4.47
CA VAL A 117 -5.19 1.68 -4.41
C VAL A 117 -6.09 1.35 -5.59
N LYS A 118 -5.95 0.15 -6.15
CA LYS A 118 -6.89 -0.32 -7.18
C LYS A 118 -8.31 -0.42 -6.61
N ARG A 119 -9.26 0.23 -7.29
CA ARG A 119 -10.69 0.26 -6.92
C ARG A 119 -11.28 -1.13 -6.61
N ARG A 120 -10.85 -2.17 -7.32
CA ARG A 120 -11.30 -3.56 -7.10
C ARG A 120 -11.03 -4.08 -5.67
N LEU A 121 -9.99 -3.59 -5.01
CA LEU A 121 -9.62 -3.99 -3.65
C LEU A 121 -10.49 -3.27 -2.60
N MET A 122 -11.01 -2.10 -2.96
CA MET A 122 -11.91 -1.30 -2.12
C MET A 122 -13.37 -1.74 -2.26
N ALA A 123 -13.76 -2.34 -3.41
CA ALA A 123 -15.10 -2.85 -3.64
C ALA A 123 -15.53 -3.95 -2.64
N SER A 124 -14.56 -4.70 -2.10
CA SER A 124 -14.80 -5.75 -1.09
C SER A 124 -14.80 -5.22 0.34
N CYS A 125 -14.44 -3.95 0.56
CA CYS A 125 -14.27 -3.36 1.89
C CYS A 125 -15.49 -2.47 2.22
N ALA A 126 -16.46 -3.03 2.94
CA ALA A 126 -17.68 -2.32 3.36
C ALA A 126 -17.49 -1.42 4.60
N VAL A 127 -16.34 -1.47 5.28
CA VAL A 127 -16.04 -0.67 6.48
C VAL A 127 -14.75 0.15 6.29
N PRO A 128 -14.76 1.49 6.43
CA PRO A 128 -13.56 2.32 6.31
C PRO A 128 -12.62 2.15 7.50
N THR A 129 -11.33 2.42 7.28
CA THR A 129 -10.26 2.25 8.29
C THR A 129 -10.43 3.20 9.50
N MET A 130 -11.02 4.38 9.29
CA MET A 130 -11.40 5.35 10.32
C MET A 130 -12.81 5.90 10.03
N PRO A 131 -13.86 5.42 10.70
CA PRO A 131 -15.18 6.04 10.60
C PRO A 131 -15.16 7.40 11.33
N GLY A 132 -15.42 8.49 10.61
CA GLY A 132 -15.40 9.85 11.15
C GLY A 132 -16.40 10.79 10.43
N GLY A 133 -16.47 12.05 10.84
CA GLY A 133 -17.31 13.04 10.16
C GLY A 133 -16.82 13.28 8.73
N GLY A 134 -17.65 13.04 7.73
CA GLY A 134 -17.29 13.09 6.30
C GLY A 134 -17.44 11.75 5.58
N THR A 135 -17.41 10.63 6.30
CA THR A 135 -17.49 9.28 5.73
C THR A 135 -18.92 8.74 5.55
N VAL A 136 -19.93 9.46 6.07
CA VAL A 136 -21.28 8.95 6.29
C VAL A 136 -22.31 9.88 5.65
N PHE A 137 -23.11 9.36 4.72
CA PHE A 137 -24.14 10.14 4.02
C PHE A 137 -25.38 10.38 4.90
N PHE A 138 -25.68 9.45 5.82
CA PHE A 138 -26.81 9.57 6.75
C PHE A 138 -26.60 8.69 8.00
N VAL A 139 -26.82 9.24 9.19
CA VAL A 139 -26.81 8.52 10.48
C VAL A 139 -28.22 8.59 11.07
N THR A 140 -28.78 7.44 11.41
CA THR A 140 -29.95 7.35 12.30
C THR A 140 -29.60 6.46 13.50
N GLU A 141 -30.42 6.49 14.56
CA GLU A 141 -30.19 5.68 15.77
C GLU A 141 -30.09 4.16 15.52
N ARG A 142 -30.48 3.67 14.33
CA ARG A 142 -30.51 2.24 13.99
C ARG A 142 -29.81 1.84 12.69
N ASP A 143 -29.29 2.78 11.90
CA ASP A 143 -28.67 2.45 10.61
C ASP A 143 -27.70 3.55 10.13
N HIS A 144 -26.66 3.15 9.40
CA HIS A 144 -25.68 4.05 8.78
C HIS A 144 -25.39 3.62 7.33
N ARG A 145 -25.47 4.57 6.39
CA ARG A 145 -25.06 4.36 4.99
C ARG A 145 -23.80 5.18 4.69
N PHE A 146 -22.74 4.48 4.30
CA PHE A 146 -21.50 5.09 3.82
C PHE A 146 -21.68 5.66 2.41
N LEU A 147 -20.88 6.67 2.06
CA LEU A 147 -20.86 7.26 0.72
C LEU A 147 -20.42 6.22 -0.33
N ALA A 148 -21.03 6.27 -1.52
CA ALA A 148 -20.78 5.33 -2.62
C ALA A 148 -19.42 5.54 -3.32
N ARG A 149 -18.72 6.63 -3.02
CA ARG A 149 -17.41 6.99 -3.58
C ARG A 149 -16.33 6.59 -2.58
N VAL A 150 -15.35 5.83 -3.05
CA VAL A 150 -14.29 5.24 -2.23
C VAL A 150 -13.36 6.33 -1.67
N GLU A 151 -13.18 7.40 -2.45
CA GLU A 151 -12.31 8.54 -2.14
C GLU A 151 -12.84 9.31 -0.90
N ASP A 152 -14.13 9.64 -0.89
CA ASP A 152 -14.79 10.33 0.23
C ASP A 152 -14.93 9.45 1.49
N ARG A 153 -14.75 8.13 1.34
CA ARG A 153 -14.92 7.13 2.39
C ARG A 153 -13.62 6.82 3.15
N GLU A 154 -12.46 7.12 2.57
CA GLU A 154 -11.17 7.01 3.28
C GLU A 154 -10.67 8.38 3.78
N GLU A 155 -11.27 9.49 3.34
CA GLU A 155 -11.06 10.85 3.87
C GLU A 155 -12.07 11.19 4.99
N GLY A 156 -12.22 10.31 5.98
CA GLY A 156 -13.05 10.57 7.16
C GLY A 156 -12.43 11.62 8.08
N GLY A 157 -12.90 12.86 7.99
CA GLY A 157 -12.48 14.00 8.81
C GLY A 157 -12.46 15.30 8.00
N THR A 158 -12.29 16.45 8.65
CA THR A 158 -12.06 17.72 7.94
C THR A 158 -10.78 17.58 7.10
N PRO A 159 -10.81 17.81 5.78
CA PRO A 159 -9.59 17.84 4.96
C PRO A 159 -8.61 18.89 5.50
N ASP A 160 -7.30 18.72 5.29
CA ASP A 160 -6.29 19.70 5.69
C ASP A 160 -6.34 20.94 4.79
N ILE A 161 -7.32 21.83 5.05
CA ILE A 161 -7.65 23.00 4.22
C ILE A 161 -6.61 24.13 4.38
N ARG A 162 -5.72 24.08 5.38
CA ARG A 162 -4.86 25.23 5.77
C ARG A 162 -3.36 25.11 5.42
N ARG A 163 -2.96 24.33 4.42
CA ARG A 163 -1.53 24.25 4.02
C ARG A 163 -1.21 24.57 2.56
N CYS A 164 -2.15 25.18 1.83
CA CYS A 164 -1.84 25.93 0.62
C CYS A 164 -1.63 27.41 0.96
N ALA A 165 -0.38 27.81 1.21
CA ALA A 165 0.08 29.19 1.15
C ALA A 165 1.50 29.20 0.57
#